data_AF-A0A0G0IPH2-F1
#
_entry.id   AF-A0A0G0IPH2-F1
#
_cell.length_a   1.000
_cell.length_b   1.000
_cell.length_c   1.000
_cell.angle_alpha   90.00
_cell.angle_beta   90.00
_cell.angle_gamma   90.00
#
_symmetry.space_group_name_H-M   'P 1'
#
loop_
_entity.id
_entity.type
_entity.pdbx_description
1 polymer ?
#
loop_
_entity_poly.entity_id
_entity_poly.type
_entity_poly.pdbx_seq_one_letter_code
_entity_poly.pdbx_strand_id
1 'polypeptide(L)'
;MNDQFLYKYKWLIGVVLVVIIATGVWVVWQDKVRGTKKIQENQEITELKNQNELLRSELSQQSQVAGISTNDEADESDKINLNSATAEELDTLPNIGPARAADIISYRAENGGFQTIEEIKNIKGIGDKSFEDLKDLITVGQ
;
A
#
# COMPACT_ATOMS: atom_id res chain seq x y z
N MET A 1 68.22 13.20 27.17
CA MET A 1 67.47 11.93 27.06
C MET A 1 66.00 12.35 26.97
N ASN A 2 65.27 12.39 25.84
CA ASN A 2 65.25 11.59 24.62
C ASN A 2 64.51 12.38 23.52
N ASP A 3 65.04 13.52 23.05
CA ASP A 3 64.34 14.30 22.00
C ASP A 3 64.41 13.66 20.61
N GLN A 4 65.35 12.73 20.41
CA GLN A 4 65.44 11.90 19.20
C GLN A 4 64.34 10.83 19.12
N PHE A 5 63.69 10.47 20.24
CA PHE A 5 62.59 9.52 20.25
C PHE A 5 61.30 10.17 19.75
N LEU A 6 61.06 11.43 20.10
CA LEU A 6 59.83 12.15 19.73
C LEU A 6 59.61 12.22 18.21
N TYR A 7 60.66 12.42 17.41
CA TYR A 7 60.50 12.53 15.95
C TYR A 7 60.29 11.19 15.25
N LYS A 8 60.84 10.08 15.78
CA LYS A 8 60.62 8.74 15.23
C LYS A 8 59.18 8.27 15.39
N TYR A 9 58.52 8.67 16.48
CA TYR A 9 57.11 8.33 16.73
C TYR A 9 56.11 9.39 16.25
N LYS A 10 56.53 10.58 15.80
CA LYS A 10 55.63 11.60 15.22
C LYS A 10 54.81 11.08 14.04
N TRP A 11 55.41 10.25 13.19
CA TRP A 11 54.70 9.58 12.09
C TRP A 11 53.74 8.49 12.62
N LEU A 12 54.18 7.68 13.59
CA LEU A 12 53.37 6.62 14.19
C LEU A 12 52.17 7.15 14.99
N ILE A 13 52.33 8.27 15.72
CA ILE A 13 51.25 8.93 16.48
C ILE A 13 50.19 9.51 15.52
N GLY A 14 50.61 10.08 14.40
CA GLY A 14 49.70 10.52 13.35
C GLY A 14 48.92 9.35 12.72
N VAL A 15 49.58 8.23 12.45
CA VAL A 15 48.93 7.02 11.91
C VAL A 15 47.94 6.41 12.92
N VAL A 16 48.27 6.35 14.21
CA VAL A 16 47.37 5.85 15.26
C VAL A 16 46.14 6.75 15.43
N LEU A 17 46.30 8.08 15.37
CA LEU A 17 45.17 9.03 15.40
C LEU A 17 44.24 8.89 14.19
N VAL A 18 44.80 8.68 12.99
CA VAL A 18 44.02 8.44 11.76
C VAL A 18 43.29 7.09 11.82
N VAL A 19 43.90 6.05 12.40
CA VAL A 19 43.25 4.74 12.61
C VAL A 19 42.10 4.83 13.62
N ILE A 20 42.19 5.64 14.68
CA ILE A 20 41.11 5.84 15.66
C ILE A 20 39.91 6.61 15.05
N ILE A 21 40.19 7.61 14.21
CA ILE A 21 39.12 8.35 13.50
C ILE A 21 38.49 7.45 12.42
N ALA A 22 39.31 6.65 11.71
CA ALA A 22 38.83 5.70 10.72
C ALA A 22 37.99 4.58 11.35
N THR A 23 38.33 4.06 12.53
CA THR A 23 37.50 3.06 13.23
C THR A 23 36.19 3.68 13.72
N GLY A 24 36.19 4.91 14.22
CA GLY A 24 34.97 5.61 14.64
C GLY A 24 34.00 5.88 13.48
N VAL A 25 34.51 6.36 12.34
CA VAL A 25 33.69 6.62 11.14
C VAL A 25 33.25 5.32 10.47
N TRP A 26 34.07 4.27 10.49
CA TRP A 26 33.69 2.95 10.00
C TRP A 26 32.57 2.32 10.83
N VAL A 27 32.64 2.42 12.16
CA VAL A 27 31.60 1.90 13.07
C VAL A 27 30.26 2.60 12.83
N VAL A 28 30.26 3.92 12.62
CA VAL A 28 29.03 4.69 12.35
C VAL A 28 28.53 4.53 10.90
N TRP A 29 29.40 4.19 9.95
CA TRP A 29 28.98 3.86 8.58
C TRP A 29 28.55 2.38 8.43
N GLN A 30 28.86 1.51 9.39
CA GLN A 30 28.49 0.09 9.37
C GLN A 30 27.01 -0.18 9.72
N ASP A 31 26.24 0.86 10.02
CA ASP A 31 24.79 0.77 10.20
C ASP A 31 24.01 1.10 8.92
N LYS A 32 24.63 1.81 7.95
CA LYS A 32 23.97 2.23 6.70
C LYS A 32 24.18 1.30 5.51
N VAL A 33 25.24 0.49 5.51
CA VAL A 33 25.55 -0.49 4.43
C VAL A 33 24.81 -1.81 4.60
N ARG A 34 24.17 -2.03 5.75
CA ARG A 34 23.19 -3.11 5.91
C ARG A 34 21.83 -2.55 5.51
N GLY A 35 21.53 -2.65 4.22
CA GLY A 35 20.16 -2.51 3.75
C GLY A 35 19.21 -3.33 4.63
N THR A 36 18.20 -2.66 5.18
CA THR A 36 16.84 -3.17 5.30
C THR A 36 16.70 -4.63 5.76
N LYS A 37 16.91 -4.93 7.04
CA LYS A 37 16.27 -6.11 7.66
C LYS A 37 14.78 -5.83 7.92
N LYS A 38 14.03 -5.68 6.82
CA LYS A 38 12.58 -5.92 6.75
C LYS A 38 12.25 -7.16 5.91
N ILE A 39 13.23 -8.02 5.63
CA ILE A 39 13.05 -9.22 4.79
C ILE A 39 13.44 -10.49 5.58
N GLN A 40 12.94 -10.60 6.79
CA GLN A 40 12.56 -11.90 7.36
C GLN A 40 11.02 -12.03 7.32
N GLU A 41 10.39 -11.41 6.33
CA GLU A 41 9.02 -11.71 5.93
C GLU A 41 9.10 -12.63 4.70
N ASN A 42 9.71 -13.81 4.85
CA ASN A 42 9.60 -14.88 3.85
C ASN A 42 10.18 -16.23 4.28
N GLN A 43 10.01 -16.59 5.56
CA GLN A 43 10.12 -18.00 5.95
C GLN A 43 8.84 -18.47 6.66
N GLU A 44 8.21 -17.63 7.49
CA GLU A 44 6.88 -17.91 8.06
C GLU A 44 5.77 -17.89 6.98
N ILE A 45 5.92 -17.10 5.93
CA ILE A 45 4.95 -17.03 4.82
C ILE A 45 4.87 -18.34 4.03
N THR A 46 5.96 -19.10 3.95
CA THR A 46 5.98 -20.38 3.22
C THR A 46 5.22 -21.46 3.99
N GLU A 47 5.35 -21.47 5.32
CA GLU A 47 4.75 -22.46 6.19
C GLU A 47 3.25 -22.16 6.43
N LEU A 48 2.88 -20.88 6.56
CA LEU A 48 1.48 -20.44 6.69
C LEU A 48 0.67 -20.55 5.40
N LYS A 49 1.31 -20.46 4.23
CA LYS A 49 0.65 -20.71 2.93
C LYS A 49 0.31 -22.19 2.75
N ASN A 50 1.23 -23.08 3.14
CA ASN A 50 1.01 -24.53 3.06
C ASN A 50 -0.09 -25.01 4.03
N GLN A 51 -0.15 -24.43 5.25
CA GLN A 51 -1.25 -24.70 6.19
C GLN A 51 -2.61 -24.17 5.70
N ASN A 52 -2.65 -23.01 5.05
CA ASN A 52 -3.89 -22.49 4.44
C ASN A 52 -4.38 -23.34 3.25
N GLU A 53 -3.49 -24.05 2.57
CA GLU A 53 -3.83 -24.92 1.45
C GLU A 53 -4.36 -26.29 1.92
N LEU A 54 -3.86 -26.82 3.03
CA LEU A 54 -4.35 -28.05 3.67
C LEU A 54 -5.76 -27.91 4.28
N LEU A 55 -6.04 -26.79 4.95
CA LEU A 55 -7.38 -26.48 5.48
C LEU A 55 -8.43 -26.33 4.37
N ARG A 56 -8.04 -25.80 3.21
CA ARG A 56 -8.92 -25.70 2.03
C ARG A 56 -9.27 -27.07 1.44
N SER A 57 -8.35 -28.03 1.52
CA SER A 57 -8.61 -29.41 1.08
C SER A 57 -9.62 -30.13 1.98
N GLU A 58 -9.60 -29.92 3.30
CA GLU A 58 -10.62 -30.46 4.22
C GLU A 58 -11.97 -29.75 4.08
N LEU A 59 -11.98 -28.43 3.95
CA LEU A 59 -13.22 -27.65 3.79
C LEU A 59 -13.92 -27.89 2.44
N SER A 60 -13.18 -28.21 1.36
CA SER A 60 -13.76 -28.55 0.06
C SER A 60 -14.44 -29.93 0.06
N GLN A 61 -14.02 -30.85 0.93
CA GLN A 61 -14.74 -32.12 1.12
C GLN A 61 -16.01 -31.95 1.97
N GLN A 62 -16.17 -30.82 2.66
CA GLN A 62 -17.30 -30.58 3.57
C GLN A 62 -18.32 -29.54 3.08
N SER A 63 -18.03 -28.75 2.02
CA SER A 63 -18.92 -27.68 1.52
C SER A 63 -19.70 -28.01 0.23
N GLN A 64 -19.94 -29.28 -0.08
CA GLN A 64 -20.89 -29.67 -1.15
C GLN A 64 -22.39 -29.53 -0.75
N VAL A 65 -22.72 -28.84 0.34
CA VAL A 65 -24.12 -28.67 0.79
C VAL A 65 -24.43 -27.23 1.22
N ALA A 66 -24.41 -26.30 0.26
CA ALA A 66 -25.15 -25.01 0.23
C ALA A 66 -24.65 -24.24 -1.00
N GLY A 67 -25.27 -24.28 -2.19
CA GLY A 67 -26.65 -23.92 -2.42
C GLY A 67 -26.76 -22.41 -2.71
N ILE A 68 -26.72 -22.04 -4.01
CA ILE A 68 -27.47 -20.94 -4.66
C ILE A 68 -26.85 -19.53 -4.42
N SER A 69 -26.59 -18.63 -5.38
CA SER A 69 -27.11 -18.42 -6.73
C SER A 69 -26.26 -17.44 -7.58
N THR A 70 -26.38 -17.59 -8.90
CA THR A 70 -26.39 -16.56 -9.98
C THR A 70 -25.20 -15.58 -10.06
N ASN A 71 -24.28 -15.73 -11.01
CA ASN A 71 -24.38 -15.16 -12.36
C ASN A 71 -25.05 -13.78 -12.39
N ASP A 72 -24.24 -12.73 -12.36
CA ASP A 72 -24.42 -11.50 -13.13
C ASP A 72 -23.02 -11.14 -13.67
N GLU A 73 -22.69 -11.57 -14.88
CA GLU A 73 -22.58 -10.68 -16.06
C GLU A 73 -21.47 -9.62 -15.84
N ALA A 74 -20.19 -9.90 -16.07
CA ALA A 74 -19.59 -10.11 -17.38
C ALA A 74 -20.11 -9.16 -18.49
N ASP A 75 -20.32 -7.87 -18.18
CA ASP A 75 -20.32 -6.80 -19.20
C ASP A 75 -20.06 -5.36 -18.65
N GLU A 76 -19.10 -5.19 -17.72
CA GLU A 76 -18.70 -3.87 -17.20
C GLU A 76 -17.17 -3.68 -17.12
N SER A 77 -16.42 -3.90 -18.21
CA SER A 77 -14.95 -3.71 -18.16
C SER A 77 -14.51 -2.26 -17.94
N ASP A 78 -15.40 -1.29 -18.09
CA ASP A 78 -15.03 0.13 -18.17
C ASP A 78 -15.73 1.01 -17.11
N LYS A 79 -16.57 0.44 -16.25
CA LYS A 79 -17.30 1.21 -15.21
C LYS A 79 -16.55 1.21 -13.88
N ILE A 80 -16.51 2.38 -13.27
CA ILE A 80 -15.82 2.62 -12.00
C ILE A 80 -16.79 2.37 -10.85
N ASN A 81 -16.44 1.42 -9.98
CA ASN A 81 -17.26 1.11 -8.81
C ASN A 81 -17.06 2.16 -7.71
N LEU A 82 -18.10 2.90 -7.33
CA LEU A 82 -18.02 3.97 -6.33
C LEU A 82 -17.58 3.50 -4.94
N ASN A 83 -17.90 2.26 -4.57
CA ASN A 83 -17.59 1.70 -3.26
C ASN A 83 -16.11 1.32 -3.14
N SER A 84 -15.52 0.78 -4.21
CA SER A 84 -14.13 0.29 -4.21
C SER A 84 -13.13 1.23 -4.90
N ALA A 85 -13.60 2.20 -5.68
CA ALA A 85 -12.72 3.11 -6.42
C ALA A 85 -11.79 3.92 -5.51
N THR A 86 -10.61 4.19 -6.05
CA THR A 86 -9.60 5.06 -5.48
C THR A 86 -9.86 6.52 -5.88
N ALA A 87 -9.21 7.46 -5.16
CA ALA A 87 -9.33 8.88 -5.49
C ALA A 87 -8.87 9.19 -6.93
N GLU A 88 -7.86 8.47 -7.41
CA GLU A 88 -7.30 8.65 -8.76
C GLU A 88 -8.28 8.15 -9.82
N GLU A 89 -8.92 6.99 -9.61
CA GLU A 89 -9.94 6.47 -10.53
C GLU A 89 -11.14 7.42 -10.58
N LEU A 90 -11.60 7.92 -9.43
CA LEU A 90 -12.69 8.90 -9.38
C LEU A 90 -12.31 10.21 -10.09
N ASP A 91 -11.06 10.67 -10.01
CA ASP A 91 -10.58 11.87 -10.69
C ASP A 91 -10.54 11.73 -12.23
N THR A 92 -10.52 10.50 -12.75
CA THR A 92 -10.59 10.28 -14.21
C THR A 92 -11.98 10.53 -14.79
N LEU A 93 -13.01 10.60 -13.93
CA LEU A 93 -14.39 10.77 -14.35
C LEU A 93 -14.68 12.21 -14.79
N PRO A 94 -15.49 12.41 -15.84
CA PRO A 94 -15.85 13.74 -16.32
C PRO A 94 -16.61 14.50 -15.23
N ASN A 95 -16.25 15.76 -15.01
CA ASN A 95 -16.84 16.57 -13.94
C ASN A 95 -16.65 15.97 -12.53
N ILE A 96 -15.70 15.06 -12.31
CA ILE A 96 -15.14 14.79 -10.99
C ILE A 96 -13.71 15.34 -10.99
N GLY A 97 -13.34 16.00 -9.90
CA GLY A 97 -11.99 16.51 -9.70
C GLY A 97 -11.49 16.04 -8.34
N PRO A 98 -10.24 16.37 -7.95
CA PRO A 98 -9.62 15.84 -6.73
C PRO A 98 -10.43 16.17 -5.46
N ALA A 99 -11.07 17.34 -5.43
CA ALA A 99 -11.95 17.73 -4.33
C ALA A 99 -13.21 16.84 -4.23
N ARG A 100 -13.86 16.56 -5.37
CA ARG A 100 -15.10 15.75 -5.42
C ARG A 100 -14.78 14.27 -5.16
N ALA A 101 -13.65 13.78 -5.67
CA ALA A 101 -13.15 12.45 -5.37
C ALA A 101 -12.93 12.24 -3.87
N ALA A 102 -12.34 13.23 -3.18
CA ALA A 102 -12.19 13.19 -1.73
C ALA A 102 -13.54 13.22 -0.98
N ASP A 103 -14.51 13.98 -1.47
CA ASP A 103 -15.86 14.03 -0.89
C ASP A 103 -16.60 12.69 -1.06
N ILE A 104 -16.44 12.01 -2.21
CA ILE A 104 -16.99 10.65 -2.44
C ILE A 104 -16.42 9.65 -1.43
N ILE A 105 -15.10 9.70 -1.20
CA ILE A 105 -14.44 8.83 -0.23
C ILE A 105 -14.90 9.12 1.20
N SER A 106 -15.08 10.39 1.54
CA SER A 106 -15.62 10.79 2.86
C SER A 106 -17.06 10.31 3.02
N TYR A 107 -17.90 10.47 1.99
CA TYR A 107 -19.28 10.04 2.00
C TYR A 107 -19.42 8.53 2.25
N ARG A 108 -18.62 7.68 1.58
CA ARG A 108 -18.66 6.22 1.82
C ARG A 108 -18.19 5.85 3.24
N ALA A 109 -17.25 6.60 3.81
CA ALA A 109 -16.76 6.34 5.16
C ALA A 109 -17.82 6.70 6.23
N GLU A 110 -18.61 7.74 5.97
CA GLU A 110 -19.66 8.21 6.89
C GLU A 110 -20.97 7.41 6.75
N ASN A 111 -21.34 7.04 5.52
CA ASN A 111 -22.63 6.40 5.22
C ASN A 111 -22.55 4.88 5.04
N GLY A 112 -21.34 4.31 5.08
CA GLY A 112 -21.12 2.87 4.91
C GLY A 112 -21.13 2.39 3.45
N GLY A 113 -20.92 3.30 2.50
CA GLY A 113 -20.95 3.02 1.06
C GLY A 113 -22.14 3.68 0.34
N PHE A 114 -22.22 3.43 -0.97
CA PHE A 114 -23.30 3.84 -1.86
C PHE A 114 -24.26 2.67 -2.07
N GLN A 115 -25.53 2.89 -1.69
CA GLN A 115 -26.73 2.07 -2.01
C GLN A 115 -26.94 1.92 -3.51
N THR A 116 -27.01 3.09 -4.13
CA THR A 116 -27.36 3.28 -5.53
C THR A 116 -26.44 4.32 -6.16
N ILE A 117 -26.37 4.35 -7.49
CA ILE A 117 -25.57 5.36 -8.20
C ILE A 117 -26.12 6.78 -7.96
N GLU A 118 -27.43 6.95 -7.69
CA GLU A 118 -28.03 8.28 -7.47
C GLU A 118 -27.59 8.93 -6.16
N GLU A 119 -27.15 8.15 -5.17
CA GLU A 119 -26.66 8.68 -3.89
C GLU A 119 -25.45 9.60 -4.06
N ILE A 120 -24.72 9.49 -5.18
CA ILE A 120 -23.63 10.40 -5.52
C ILE A 120 -24.10 11.87 -5.62
N LYS A 121 -25.39 12.12 -5.88
CA LYS A 121 -25.99 13.47 -5.91
C LYS A 121 -26.08 14.12 -4.52
N ASN A 122 -25.94 13.35 -3.44
CA ASN A 122 -25.90 13.90 -2.08
C ASN A 122 -24.59 14.66 -1.80
N ILE A 123 -23.59 14.48 -2.67
CA ILE A 123 -22.27 15.11 -2.54
C ILE A 123 -22.33 16.53 -3.09
N LYS A 124 -21.74 17.46 -2.33
CA LYS A 124 -21.74 18.88 -2.68
C LYS A 124 -21.03 19.11 -4.02
N GLY A 125 -21.77 19.67 -4.99
CA GLY A 125 -21.23 20.01 -6.31
C GLY A 125 -21.43 18.93 -7.38
N ILE A 126 -22.10 17.82 -7.05
CA ILE A 126 -22.61 16.85 -8.01
C ILE A 126 -24.10 17.13 -8.23
N GLY A 127 -24.41 17.84 -9.31
CA GLY A 127 -25.79 18.10 -9.72
C GLY A 127 -26.27 17.10 -10.77
N ASP A 128 -27.52 17.23 -11.21
CA ASP A 128 -28.11 16.36 -12.24
C ASP A 128 -27.27 16.30 -13.51
N LYS A 129 -26.75 17.45 -13.95
CA LYS A 129 -25.89 17.52 -15.14
C LYS A 129 -24.63 16.65 -15.01
N SER A 130 -23.92 16.74 -13.88
CA SER A 130 -22.74 15.92 -13.65
C SER A 130 -23.10 14.45 -13.54
N PHE A 131 -24.23 14.13 -12.88
CA PHE A 131 -24.69 12.75 -12.74
C PHE A 131 -25.02 12.09 -14.08
N GLU A 132 -25.69 12.80 -15.00
CA GLU A 132 -26.02 12.26 -16.32
C GLU A 132 -24.77 11.86 -17.12
N ASP A 133 -23.68 12.61 -16.99
CA ASP A 133 -22.40 12.28 -17.62
C ASP A 133 -21.66 11.10 -16.93
N LEU A 134 -22.03 10.81 -15.68
CA LEU A 134 -21.35 9.81 -14.84
C LEU A 134 -22.08 8.48 -14.77
N LYS A 135 -23.42 8.47 -14.86
CA LYS A 135 -24.26 7.27 -14.64
C LYS A 135 -23.87 6.08 -15.54
N ASP A 136 -23.33 6.35 -16.73
CA ASP A 136 -22.92 5.33 -17.69
C ASP A 136 -21.48 4.83 -17.43
N LEU A 137 -20.71 5.55 -16.62
CA LEU A 137 -19.30 5.30 -16.27
C LEU A 137 -19.12 4.78 -14.85
N ILE A 138 -20.16 4.81 -14.01
CA ILE A 138 -20.09 4.41 -12.62
C ILE A 138 -21.03 3.25 -12.32
N THR A 139 -20.67 2.46 -11.32
CA THR A 139 -21.47 1.33 -10.83
C THR A 139 -21.38 1.24 -9.31
N VAL A 140 -22.32 0.53 -8.71
CA VAL A 140 -22.29 0.16 -7.28
C VAL A 140 -22.27 -1.36 -7.19
N GLY A 141 -21.08 -1.95 -7.30
CA GLY A 141 -20.90 -3.39 -7.09
C GLY A 141 -21.04 -3.71 -5.60
N GLN A 142 -21.83 -4.74 -5.29
CA GLN A 142 -22.07 -5.28 -3.94
C GLN A 142 -20.80 -5.92 -3.36
#